data_AF-A0A7W1A191-F1
#
_entry.id   AF-A0A7W1A191-F1
#
_cell.length_a   1.000
_cell.length_b   1.000
_cell.length_c   1.000
_cell.angle_alpha   90.00
_cell.angle_beta   90.00
_cell.angle_gamma   90.00
#
_symmetry.space_group_name_H-M   'P 1'
#
loop_
_entity.id
_entity.type
_entity.pdbx_description
1 polymer ?
#
loop_
_entity_poly.entity_id
_entity_poly.type
_entity_poly.pdbx_seq_one_letter_code
_entity_poly.pdbx_strand_id
1 'polypeptide(L)'
;MFADLDVDPDGRVFLARISFDGYGCCGAPVDIRRMDLGDSEALLTMVKQGAVDARAAESLSAYFRQVCDVLWRDAFEHHGLI
;
A
#
# COMPACT_ATOMS: atom_id res chain seq x y z
N MET A 1 7.13 -5.86 9.40
CA MET A 1 6.37 -4.71 8.89
C MET A 1 4.90 -5.09 8.71
N PHE A 2 4.01 -4.16 9.02
CA PHE A 2 2.57 -4.23 8.83
C PHE A 2 2.11 -2.99 8.06
N ALA A 3 1.29 -3.17 7.04
CA ALA A 3 0.69 -2.09 6.26
C ALA A 3 -0.83 -2.26 6.28
N ASP A 4 -1.53 -1.21 6.69
CA ASP A 4 -2.98 -1.12 6.73
C ASP A 4 -3.45 -0.30 5.53
N LEU A 5 -4.25 -0.92 4.68
CA LEU A 5 -4.81 -0.30 3.47
C LEU A 5 -6.29 -0.07 3.69
N ASP A 6 -6.79 1.09 3.29
CA ASP A 6 -8.20 1.44 3.33
C ASP A 6 -8.66 1.90 1.94
N VAL A 7 -9.96 2.07 1.76
CA VAL A 7 -10.59 2.43 0.49
C VAL A 7 -11.33 3.75 0.66
N ASP A 8 -11.03 4.71 -0.20
CA ASP A 8 -11.72 6.00 -0.18
C ASP A 8 -13.13 5.90 -0.81
N PRO A 9 -13.96 6.96 -0.70
CA PRO A 9 -15.32 6.95 -1.26
C PRO A 9 -15.39 6.71 -2.78
N ASP A 10 -14.29 6.96 -3.51
CA ASP A 10 -14.20 6.74 -4.96
C ASP A 10 -13.75 5.30 -5.30
N GLY A 11 -13.55 4.45 -4.29
CA GLY A 11 -13.13 3.06 -4.46
C GLY A 11 -11.62 2.89 -4.65
N ARG A 12 -10.81 3.91 -4.36
CA ARG A 12 -9.36 3.85 -4.52
C ARG A 12 -8.68 3.43 -3.23
N VAL A 13 -7.74 2.49 -3.37
CA VAL A 13 -6.96 1.98 -2.24
C VAL A 13 -5.91 3.01 -1.84
N PHE A 14 -5.72 3.22 -0.53
CA PHE A 14 -4.64 4.05 0.01
C PHE A 14 -4.05 3.44 1.29
N LEU A 15 -2.79 3.76 1.56
CA LEU A 15 -2.11 3.34 2.78
C LEU A 15 -2.58 4.21 3.97
N ALA A 16 -3.32 3.62 4.90
CA ALA A 16 -3.81 4.29 6.10
C ALA A 16 -2.73 4.32 7.19
N ARG A 17 -2.02 3.20 7.40
CA ARG A 17 -1.00 3.06 8.44
C ARG A 17 0.10 2.12 7.99
N ILE A 18 1.34 2.38 8.41
CA ILE A 18 2.46 1.47 8.22
C ILE A 18 3.35 1.44 9.46
N SER A 19 3.90 0.27 9.78
CA SER A 19 4.87 0.07 10.86
C SER A 19 5.91 -0.94 10.44
N PHE A 20 7.20 -0.62 10.61
CA PHE A 20 8.29 -1.42 10.06
C PHE A 20 8.86 -2.47 11.03
N ASP A 21 8.73 -2.30 12.34
CA ASP A 21 9.35 -3.15 13.37
C ASP A 21 8.48 -3.34 14.64
N GLY A 22 7.19 -2.99 14.58
CA GLY A 22 6.29 -3.12 15.73
C GLY A 22 6.35 -1.96 16.72
N TYR A 23 7.21 -0.96 16.49
CA TYR A 23 7.19 0.32 17.21
C TYR A 23 6.85 1.47 16.26
N GLY A 24 6.08 2.45 16.76
CA GLY A 24 5.75 3.68 16.03
C GLY A 24 4.77 3.52 14.87
N CYS A 25 3.47 3.50 15.18
CA CYS A 25 2.42 3.74 14.20
C CYS A 25 2.34 5.25 13.94
N CYS A 26 2.88 5.71 12.82
CA CYS A 26 2.53 7.01 12.29
C CYS A 26 1.31 6.81 11.39
N GLY A 27 0.24 7.58 11.61
CA GLY A 27 -0.78 7.72 10.57
C GLY A 27 -0.08 8.16 9.28
N ALA A 28 -0.47 7.59 8.15
CA ALA A 28 0.07 8.06 6.88
C ALA A 28 -0.16 9.58 6.75
N PRO A 29 0.77 10.32 6.12
CA PRO A 29 0.57 11.73 5.83
C PRO A 29 -0.81 11.96 5.20
N VAL A 30 -1.47 13.06 5.56
CA VAL A 30 -2.84 13.39 5.09
C VAL A 30 -2.95 13.35 3.56
N ASP A 31 -1.85 13.65 2.86
CA ASP A 31 -1.76 13.70 1.40
C ASP A 31 -1.11 12.45 0.77
N ILE A 32 -1.25 11.29 1.42
CA ILE A 32 -0.78 10.06 0.78
C ILE A 32 -1.53 9.82 -0.53
N ARG A 33 -0.75 9.53 -1.58
CA ARG A 33 -1.32 9.25 -2.90
C ARG A 33 -2.19 7.99 -2.80
N ARG A 34 -3.33 8.01 -3.50
CA ARG A 34 -4.18 6.83 -3.72
C ARG A 34 -3.64 6.01 -4.88
N MET A 35 -3.79 4.71 -4.79
CA MET A 35 -3.54 3.79 -5.89
C MET A 35 -4.43 4.16 -7.09
N ASP A 36 -3.93 3.90 -8.29
CA ASP A 36 -4.71 4.11 -9.50
C ASP A 36 -5.98 3.26 -9.47
N LEU A 37 -7.06 3.76 -10.09
CA LEU A 37 -8.39 3.14 -9.97
C LEU A 37 -8.39 1.69 -10.49
N GLY A 38 -7.75 1.43 -11.64
CA GLY A 38 -7.69 0.08 -12.21
C GLY A 38 -6.92 -0.91 -11.34
N ASP A 39 -5.82 -0.48 -10.72
CA ASP A 39 -5.06 -1.30 -9.78
C ASP A 39 -5.83 -1.52 -8.47
N SER A 40 -6.55 -0.50 -8.00
CA SER A 40 -7.44 -0.59 -6.85
C SER A 40 -8.55 -1.62 -7.07
N GLU A 41 -9.25 -1.55 -8.21
CA GLU A 41 -10.30 -2.50 -8.57
C GLU A 41 -9.78 -3.93 -8.68
N ALA A 42 -8.60 -4.12 -9.29
CA ALA A 42 -7.98 -5.42 -9.42
C ALA A 42 -7.62 -6.01 -8.05
N LEU A 43 -6.97 -5.22 -7.20
CA LEU A 43 -6.56 -5.64 -5.85
C LEU A 43 -7.78 -5.97 -4.99
N LEU A 44 -8.82 -5.12 -5.00
CA LEU A 44 -10.06 -5.36 -4.25
C LEU A 44 -10.79 -6.61 -4.73
N THR A 45 -10.75 -6.90 -6.04
CA THR A 45 -11.31 -8.13 -6.59
C THR A 45 -10.55 -9.36 -6.11
N MET A 46 -9.22 -9.32 -6.11
CA MET A 46 -8.36 -10.40 -5.60
C MET A 46 -8.61 -10.67 -4.11
N VAL A 47 -8.71 -9.62 -3.29
CA VAL A 47 -9.03 -9.73 -1.85
C VAL A 47 -10.40 -10.37 -1.65
N LYS A 48 -11.43 -9.93 -2.36
CA LYS A 48 -12.79 -10.51 -2.29
C LYS A 48 -12.82 -12.00 -2.68
N GLN A 49 -11.96 -12.40 -3.62
CA GLN A 49 -11.85 -13.78 -4.08
C GLN A 49 -10.92 -14.63 -3.21
N GLY A 50 -10.23 -14.04 -2.24
CA GLY A 50 -9.18 -14.72 -1.46
C GLY A 50 -7.99 -15.17 -2.31
N ALA A 51 -7.79 -14.57 -3.49
CA ALA A 51 -6.83 -14.96 -4.51
C ALA A 51 -5.74 -13.90 -4.66
N VAL A 52 -5.11 -13.51 -3.55
CA VAL A 52 -3.96 -12.60 -3.56
C VAL A 52 -2.75 -13.36 -4.09
N ASP A 53 -2.27 -12.96 -5.27
CA ASP A 53 -1.22 -13.64 -6.02
C ASP A 53 -0.02 -12.72 -6.33
N ALA A 54 0.86 -13.16 -7.23
CA ALA A 54 2.03 -12.38 -7.64
C ALA A 54 1.66 -11.04 -8.27
N ARG A 55 0.53 -10.95 -8.98
CA ARG A 55 0.07 -9.70 -9.58
C ARG A 55 -0.36 -8.70 -8.51
N ALA A 56 -0.99 -9.16 -7.43
CA ALA A 56 -1.29 -8.30 -6.29
C ALA A 56 0.01 -7.73 -5.68
N ALA A 57 1.05 -8.55 -5.56
CA ALA A 57 2.35 -8.10 -5.05
C ALA A 57 3.01 -7.06 -5.98
N GLU A 58 2.90 -7.23 -7.30
CA GLU A 58 3.38 -6.26 -8.29
C GLU A 58 2.65 -4.91 -8.18
N SER A 59 1.30 -4.93 -8.13
CA SER A 59 0.50 -3.71 -7.96
C SER A 59 0.82 -2.98 -6.65
N LEU A 60 0.99 -3.73 -5.56
CA LEU A 60 1.39 -3.15 -4.26
C LEU A 60 2.81 -2.58 -4.30
N SER A 61 3.76 -3.28 -4.92
CA SER A 61 5.14 -2.77 -5.07
C SER A 61 5.19 -1.51 -5.93
N ALA A 62 4.42 -1.48 -7.02
CA ALA A 62 4.27 -0.29 -7.86
C ALA A 62 3.70 0.88 -7.05
N TYR A 63 2.67 0.64 -6.25
CA TYR A 63 2.10 1.66 -5.38
C TYR A 63 3.09 2.15 -4.31
N PHE A 64 3.83 1.25 -3.66
CA PHE A 64 4.86 1.62 -2.68
C PHE A 64 5.95 2.48 -3.30
N ARG A 65 6.38 2.21 -4.54
CA ARG A 65 7.31 3.10 -5.26
C ARG A 65 6.75 4.52 -5.46
N GLN A 66 5.44 4.67 -5.61
CA GLN A 66 4.82 6.00 -5.75
C GLN A 66 4.77 6.78 -4.44
N VAL A 67 4.73 6.11 -3.29
CA VAL A 67 4.55 6.75 -1.98
C VAL A 67 5.82 6.73 -1.12
N CYS A 68 6.85 5.99 -1.50
CA CYS A 68 8.10 5.86 -0.73
C CYS A 68 8.87 7.19 -0.56
N ASP A 69 8.67 8.18 -1.44
CA ASP A 69 9.28 9.51 -1.27
C ASP A 69 8.66 10.30 -0.12
N VAL A 70 7.41 10.00 0.24
CA VAL A 70 6.72 10.60 1.39
C VAL A 70 6.74 9.70 2.62
N LEU A 71 7.25 8.47 2.49
CA LEU A 71 7.30 7.47 3.54
C LEU A 71 8.61 6.68 3.47
N TRP A 72 9.53 6.95 4.40
CA TRP A 72 10.72 6.14 4.73
C TRP A 72 11.18 5.16 3.64
N ARG A 73 11.65 5.71 2.51
CA ARG A 73 12.15 4.96 1.34
C ARG A 73 13.15 3.86 1.74
N ASP A 74 14.04 4.18 2.67
CA ASP A 74 15.03 3.27 3.25
C ASP A 74 14.39 2.03 3.89
N ALA A 75 13.25 2.19 4.57
CA ALA A 75 12.51 1.06 5.13
C ALA A 75 11.84 0.21 4.05
N PHE A 76 11.29 0.82 2.99
CA PHE A 76 10.75 0.07 1.86
C PHE A 76 11.83 -0.78 1.16
N GLU A 77 13.02 -0.22 0.94
CA GLU A 77 14.17 -0.94 0.36
C GLU A 77 14.67 -2.05 1.30
N HIS A 78 14.82 -1.75 2.60
CA HIS A 78 15.27 -2.72 3.59
C HIS A 78 14.37 -3.96 3.66
N HIS A 79 13.06 -3.76 3.51
CA HIS A 79 12.07 -4.85 3.53
C HIS A 79 11.76 -5.44 2.14
N GLY A 80 12.44 -5.01 1.08
CA GLY A 80 12.27 -5.54 -0.27
C GLY A 80 10.89 -5.26 -0.88
N LEU A 81 10.26 -4.15 -0.48
CA LEU A 81 8.97 -3.72 -1.00
C LEU A 81 9.06 -2.90 -2.29
N ILE A 82 10.24 -2.32 -2.56
CA ILE A 82 10.52 -1.53 -3.76
C ILE A 82 11.83 -1.93 -4.40
#